data_AF-A0A126R4I1-F1
#
_entry.id   AF-A0A126R4I1-F1
#
_cell.length_a   1.000
_cell.length_b   1.000
_cell.length_c   1.000
_cell.angle_alpha   90.00
_cell.angle_beta   90.00
_cell.angle_gamma   90.00
#
_symmetry.space_group_name_H-M   'P 1'
#
loop_
_entity.id
_entity.type
_entity.pdbx_description
1 polymer ?
#
loop_
_entity_poly.entity_id
_entity_poly.type
_entity_poly.pdbx_seq_one_letter_code
_entity_poly.pdbx_strand_id
1 'polypeptide(L)' 'MMTHGGMGYAAEYQVECLFRDSILPVITPVSPAKIINCIAEKVVGLPKSY' A
#
# COMPACT_ATOMS: atom_id res chain seq x y z
N MET A 1 -2.57 10.21 10.74
CA MET A 1 -3.75 9.86 11.57
C MET A 1 -3.42 9.85 13.06
N MET A 2 -2.50 8.99 13.54
CA MET A 2 -2.20 8.84 14.98
C MET A 2 -1.78 10.13 15.69
N THR A 3 -1.06 11.04 15.03
CA THR A 3 -0.61 12.32 15.61
C THR A 3 -1.64 13.46 15.55
N HIS A 4 -2.75 13.31 14.81
CA HIS A 4 -3.76 14.37 14.65
C HIS A 4 -5.07 14.08 15.41
N GLY A 5 -5.16 12.97 16.15
CA GLY A 5 -6.36 12.61 16.90
C GLY A 5 -7.63 12.61 16.02
N GLY A 6 -8.73 13.17 16.52
CA GLY A 6 -10.02 13.24 15.80
C GLY A 6 -9.98 14.08 14.51
N MET A 7 -9.04 15.01 14.36
CA MET A 7 -8.85 15.79 13.11
C MET A 7 -8.28 14.93 11.98
N GLY A 8 -7.63 13.80 12.29
CA GLY A 8 -7.15 12.86 11.29
C GLY A 8 -8.26 12.01 10.65
N TYR A 9 -9.47 12.00 11.22
CA TYR A 9 -10.61 11.16 10.80
C TYR A 9 -11.78 11.96 10.21
N ALA A 10 -11.83 13.28 10.41
CA ALA A 10 -12.85 14.10 9.80
C ALA A 10 -12.57 14.26 8.30
N ALA A 11 -13.54 13.88 7.46
CA ALA A 11 -13.45 13.86 6.00
C ALA A 11 -13.23 15.25 5.36
N GLU A 12 -13.35 16.31 6.15
CA GLU A 12 -13.15 17.70 5.72
C GLU A 12 -11.67 18.12 5.69
N TYR A 13 -10.78 17.29 6.24
CA TYR A 13 -9.35 17.59 6.29
C TYR A 13 -8.61 16.88 5.16
N GLN A 14 -7.73 17.63 4.50
CA GLN A 14 -6.85 17.13 3.43
C GLN A 14 -6.02 15.90 3.85
N VAL A 15 -5.77 15.75 5.16
CA VAL A 15 -5.02 14.62 5.72
C VAL A 15 -5.75 13.29 5.52
N GLU A 16 -7.08 13.26 5.61
CA GLU A 16 -7.85 12.02 5.37
C GLU A 16 -7.85 11.66 3.88
N CYS A 17 -8.08 12.63 2.99
CA CYS A 17 -8.02 12.43 1.56
C CYS A 17 -6.65 11.91 1.10
N LEU A 18 -5.56 12.57 1.54
CA LEU A 18 -4.19 12.15 1.21
C LEU A 18 -3.87 10.78 1.78
N PHE A 19 -4.36 10.46 2.99
CA PHE A 19 -4.19 9.15 3.58
C PHE A 19 -4.92 8.07 2.78
N ARG A 20 -6.15 8.32 2.35
CA ARG A 20 -6.93 7.43 1.48
C ARG A 20 -6.23 7.18 0.15
N ASP A 21 -5.74 8.23 -0.50
CA ASP A 21 -5.00 8.12 -1.76
C ASP A 21 -3.68 7.35 -1.59
N SER A 22 -3.01 7.51 -0.44
CA SER A 22 -1.77 6.77 -0.14
C SER A 22 -1.97 5.26 0.06
N ILE A 23 -3.18 4.82 0.37
CA ILE A 23 -3.52 3.40 0.57
C ILE A 23 -3.93 2.73 -0.75
N LEU A 24 -4.46 3.49 -1.71
CA LEU A 24 -4.80 2.97 -3.05
C LEU A 24 -3.67 2.13 -3.68
N PRO A 25 -2.38 2.53 -3.71
CA PRO A 25 -1.32 1.72 -4.29
C PRO A 25 -1.09 0.36 -3.60
N VAL A 26 -1.58 0.18 -2.37
CA VAL A 26 -1.49 -1.10 -1.65
C VAL A 26 -2.55 -2.09 -2.13
N ILE A 27 -3.71 -1.59 -2.55
CA ILE A 27 -4.90 -2.38 -2.92
C ILE A 27 -5.04 -2.52 -4.45
N THR A 28 -4.63 -1.50 -5.19
CA THR A 28 -4.69 -1.45 -6.66
C THR A 28 -3.69 -2.45 -7.30
N PRO A 29 -3.71 -2.67 -8.62
CA PRO A 29 -3.70 -3.99 -9.29
C PRO A 29 -2.52 -4.93 -8.98
N VAL A 30 -1.44 -4.42 -8.42
CA VAL A 30 -0.25 -5.19 -8.04
C VAL A 30 -0.11 -5.13 -6.53
N SER A 31 -0.44 -6.23 -5.86
CA SER A 31 -0.21 -6.35 -4.43
C SER A 31 1.29 -6.36 -4.10
N PRO A 32 1.69 -5.92 -2.90
CA PRO A 32 3.08 -6.02 -2.45
C PRO A 32 3.64 -7.45 -2.54
N ALA A 33 2.81 -8.46 -2.29
CA ALA A 33 3.17 -9.87 -2.43
C ALA A 33 3.57 -10.23 -3.88
N LYS A 34 2.87 -9.71 -4.90
CA LYS A 34 3.24 -9.92 -6.30
C LYS A 34 4.57 -9.26 -6.65
N ILE A 35 4.88 -8.11 -6.06
CA ILE A 35 6.16 -7.43 -6.25
C ILE A 35 7.30 -8.28 -5.68
N ILE A 36 7.12 -8.82 -4.47
CA ILE A 36 8.12 -9.68 -3.82
C ILE A 36 8.33 -10.96 -4.65
N ASN A 37 7.26 -11.59 -5.13
CA ASN A 37 7.38 -12.75 -6.02
C ASN A 37 8.12 -12.42 -7.32
N CYS A 38 7.83 -11.26 -7.94
CA CYS A 38 8.54 -10.80 -9.14
C CYS A 38 10.06 -10.62 -8.89
N ILE A 39 10.45 -10.14 -7.71
CA ILE A 39 11.85 -10.00 -7.31
C ILE A 39 12.47 -11.38 -7.04
N ALA A 40 11.75 -12.28 -6.36
CA ALA A 40 12.21 -13.63 -6.07
C ALA A 40 12.50 -14.44 -7.35
N GLU A 41 11.63 -14.30 -8.36
CA GLU A 41 11.83 -14.95 -9.66
C GLU A 41 12.97 -14.33 -10.47
N LYS A 42 13.00 -12.99 -10.60
CA LYS A 42 13.91 -12.31 -11.53
C LYS A 42 15.32 -12.09 -10.97
N VAL A 43 15.44 -11.90 -9.66
CA VAL A 43 16.71 -11.59 -8.99
C VAL A 43 17.27 -12.81 -8.26
N VAL A 44 16.41 -13.58 -7.59
CA VAL A 44 16.83 -14.69 -6.73
C VAL A 44 16.77 -16.05 -7.46
N GLY A 45 16.08 -16.14 -8.60
CA GLY A 45 15.99 -17.37 -9.40
C GLY A 45 15.14 -18.47 -8.75
N LEU A 46 14.27 -18.11 -7.81
CA LEU A 46 13.38 -19.06 -7.14
C LEU A 46 12.22 -19.46 -8.08
N PRO A 47 11.78 -20.74 -8.05
CA PRO A 47 10.63 -21.18 -8.83
C PRO A 47 9.34 -20.54 -8.31
N LYS A 48 8.36 -20.31 -9.20
CA LYS A 48 7.05 -19.76 -8.82
C LYS A 48 6.34 -20.70 -7.85
N SER A 49 6.13 -20.25 -6.61
CA SER A 49 5.15 -20.82 -5.69
C SER A 49 3.88 -19.99 -5.79
N TYR A 50 2.90 -20.53 -6.52
CA TYR A 50 1.56 -19.93 -6.66
C TYR A 50 0.71 -20.22 -5.42
#